data_AF-A0A3D3MY56-F1
#
_entry.id   AF-A0A3D3MY56-F1
#
_cell.length_a   1.000
_cell.length_b   1.000
_cell.length_c   1.000
_cell.angle_alpha   90.00
_cell.angle_beta   90.00
_cell.angle_gamma   90.00
#
_symmetry.space_group_name_H-M   'P 1'
#
loop_
_entity.id
_entity.type
_entity.pdbx_description
1 polymer ?
#
loop_
_entity_poly.entity_id
_entity_poly.type
_entity_poly.pdbx_seq_one_letter_code
_entity_poly.pdbx_strand_id
1 'polypeptide(L)'
;MKRIVFLIVCCSLSYVLCARTFVHPGLLHTAEDLQRIKRLVENQTDPAYASYRILAADAKSSEHYRMHGPFQFISRAGQYGYTKTPCEEDFNAAYYQALMWVITGKESHADKSMEIIRAYAGRLEKIFGPDDPLCAGLQGFMFVNAAELMRYTYASKDYPRGWTDEDTKSVGRVLRTVFLPVLQTFVHSKPYANGNWRASVYKMLIATAVFLDDEPLYQQALDLFYHSPDNGSLANYIAPDGQIQESGRDQAHCMLGLGCLSEMAQVAWNQGDDLFAALDNRIMKGMEYLSKYNLGYDVPFHVWKDKTGRYGNWTTLGESGRGVFRSVFELTYNHYVYLKHIEMPYTQKVLGLIRPERQGFTCDNPGFGSLLFYLGKGYPTVKEGQIWENPMQDWNGWTASAVSWHAQGKQFLLCPPSLSISKRGVRYDSSRYPFIAVKISHLPSSHQGRWLRLSYSVNSAPEYWTLDEKEACRVDKDIYVFDIRKVRSNNHTPFSDRQENVTIELNFGQTNGEGVGIEWIRSVADLAEVKGK
;
A
#
# COMPACT_ATOMS: atom_id res chain seq x y z
N MET A 1 -52.18 -25.84 -63.62
CA MET A 1 -51.13 -24.93 -63.09
C MET A 1 -51.40 -24.66 -61.62
N LYS A 2 -50.63 -25.27 -60.71
CA LYS A 2 -50.77 -25.09 -59.25
C LYS A 2 -49.87 -23.94 -58.81
N ARG A 3 -50.42 -22.94 -58.11
CA ARG A 3 -49.66 -21.85 -57.46
C ARG A 3 -49.16 -22.35 -56.11
N ILE A 4 -47.86 -22.29 -55.89
CA ILE A 4 -47.21 -22.62 -54.62
C ILE A 4 -46.97 -21.30 -53.88
N VAL A 5 -47.52 -21.18 -52.68
CA VAL A 5 -47.28 -20.06 -51.76
C VAL A 5 -46.11 -20.44 -50.87
N PHE A 6 -45.07 -19.61 -50.85
CA PHE A 6 -43.95 -19.73 -49.91
C PHE A 6 -44.28 -18.93 -48.65
N LEU A 7 -44.35 -19.60 -47.50
CA LEU A 7 -44.51 -19.01 -46.18
C LEU A 7 -43.11 -18.80 -45.59
N ILE A 8 -42.69 -17.55 -45.39
CA ILE A 8 -41.44 -17.23 -44.68
C ILE A 8 -41.76 -17.15 -43.19
N VAL A 9 -41.23 -18.09 -42.41
CA VAL A 9 -41.27 -18.05 -40.95
C VAL A 9 -40.03 -17.29 -40.47
N CYS A 10 -40.21 -16.06 -40.00
CA CYS A 10 -39.18 -15.33 -39.26
C CYS A 10 -39.11 -15.86 -37.83
N CYS A 11 -38.07 -16.63 -37.49
CA CYS A 11 -37.71 -16.90 -36.11
C CYS A 11 -36.99 -15.68 -35.51
N SER A 12 -37.70 -14.91 -34.69
CA SER A 12 -37.10 -13.91 -33.81
C SER A 12 -36.31 -14.60 -32.69
N LEU A 13 -34.97 -14.56 -32.74
CA LEU A 13 -34.14 -14.89 -31.58
C LEU A 13 -34.31 -13.77 -30.55
N SER A 14 -35.06 -14.04 -29.48
CA SER A 14 -35.08 -13.20 -28.29
C SER A 14 -33.78 -13.42 -27.53
N TYR A 15 -32.85 -12.47 -27.60
CA TYR A 15 -31.70 -12.42 -26.70
C TYR A 15 -32.22 -12.12 -25.29
N VAL A 16 -32.22 -13.11 -24.42
CA VAL A 16 -32.36 -12.88 -22.98
C VAL A 16 -31.02 -12.29 -22.52
N LEU A 17 -30.96 -10.97 -22.37
CA LEU A 17 -29.91 -10.32 -21.59
C LEU A 17 -30.05 -10.80 -20.14
N CYS A 18 -29.29 -11.83 -19.75
CA CYS A 18 -29.10 -12.11 -18.33
C CYS A 18 -28.30 -10.95 -17.75
N ALA A 19 -28.89 -10.26 -16.77
CA ALA A 19 -28.15 -9.33 -15.94
C ALA A 19 -26.95 -10.04 -15.29
N ARG A 20 -25.80 -9.36 -15.19
CA ARG A 20 -24.63 -9.88 -14.48
C ARG A 20 -25.03 -10.27 -13.06
N THR A 21 -24.47 -11.38 -12.58
CA THR A 21 -24.48 -11.70 -11.15
C THR A 21 -23.17 -11.18 -10.56
N PHE A 22 -23.23 -10.21 -9.65
CA PHE A 22 -22.05 -9.67 -9.00
C PHE A 22 -21.47 -10.68 -7.99
N VAL A 23 -20.14 -10.70 -7.90
CA VAL A 23 -19.40 -11.49 -6.91
C VAL A 23 -19.39 -10.72 -5.59
N HIS A 24 -19.70 -11.43 -4.51
CA HIS A 24 -19.79 -10.86 -3.17
C HIS A 24 -19.19 -11.80 -2.08
N PRO A 25 -18.39 -11.27 -1.12
CA PRO A 25 -17.83 -9.93 -1.16
C PRO A 25 -16.94 -9.78 -2.41
N GLY A 26 -16.98 -8.62 -3.07
CA GLY A 26 -16.27 -8.44 -4.34
C GLY A 26 -15.83 -7.02 -4.64
N LEU A 27 -15.72 -6.19 -3.60
CA LEU A 27 -15.07 -4.89 -3.66
C LEU A 27 -13.55 -5.07 -3.64
N LEU A 28 -12.84 -4.62 -2.60
CA LEU A 28 -11.40 -4.84 -2.52
C LEU A 28 -11.03 -6.31 -2.25
N HIS A 29 -11.92 -7.08 -1.61
CA HIS A 29 -11.63 -8.44 -1.15
C HIS A 29 -12.72 -9.42 -1.57
N THR A 30 -12.29 -10.55 -2.12
CA THR A 30 -13.12 -11.76 -2.30
C THR A 30 -13.14 -12.63 -1.06
N ALA A 31 -14.02 -13.63 -1.01
CA ALA A 31 -13.99 -14.63 0.06
C ALA A 31 -12.63 -15.35 0.14
N GLU A 32 -12.02 -15.65 -1.01
CA GLU A 32 -10.70 -16.27 -1.14
C GLU A 32 -9.59 -15.35 -0.59
N ASP A 33 -9.67 -14.05 -0.85
CA ASP A 33 -8.73 -13.06 -0.29
C ASP A 33 -8.80 -13.00 1.22
N LEU A 34 -10.01 -12.97 1.80
CA LEU A 34 -10.19 -12.93 3.25
C LEU A 34 -9.62 -14.20 3.90
N GLN A 35 -9.81 -15.37 3.29
CA GLN A 35 -9.19 -16.61 3.75
C GLN A 35 -7.65 -16.57 3.63
N ARG A 36 -7.12 -16.00 2.54
CA ARG A 36 -5.66 -15.82 2.38
C ARG A 36 -5.10 -14.92 3.48
N ILE A 37 -5.73 -13.76 3.73
CA ILE A 37 -5.33 -12.82 4.77
C ILE A 37 -5.30 -13.52 6.13
N LYS A 38 -6.35 -14.28 6.48
CA LYS A 38 -6.41 -15.04 7.72
C LYS A 38 -5.26 -16.05 7.84
N ARG A 39 -5.01 -16.85 6.80
CA ARG A 39 -3.90 -17.81 6.78
C ARG A 39 -2.53 -17.14 6.91
N LEU A 40 -2.33 -15.97 6.30
CA LEU A 40 -1.08 -15.21 6.43
C LEU A 40 -0.83 -14.79 7.89
N VAL A 41 -1.88 -14.39 8.61
CA VAL A 41 -1.78 -14.00 10.02
C VAL A 41 -1.61 -15.21 10.94
N GLU A 42 -2.40 -16.27 10.75
CA GLU A 42 -2.31 -17.52 11.54
C GLU A 42 -0.92 -18.16 11.46
N ASN A 43 -0.33 -18.17 10.25
CA ASN A 43 1.00 -18.70 10.02
C ASN A 43 2.14 -17.71 10.33
N GLN A 44 1.81 -16.49 10.78
CA GLN A 44 2.78 -15.42 11.04
C GLN A 44 3.71 -15.14 9.84
N THR A 45 3.15 -15.14 8.64
CA THR A 45 3.89 -14.97 7.38
C THR A 45 4.25 -13.51 7.16
N ASP A 46 5.53 -13.15 7.30
CA ASP A 46 6.02 -11.80 6.98
C ASP A 46 6.17 -11.57 5.46
N PRO A 47 5.88 -10.36 4.94
CA PRO A 47 5.61 -9.10 5.66
C PRO A 47 4.15 -8.90 6.09
N ALA A 48 3.23 -9.79 5.72
CA ALA A 48 1.81 -9.65 6.01
C ALA A 48 1.51 -9.63 7.51
N TYR A 49 2.15 -10.52 8.28
CA TYR A 49 2.00 -10.57 9.72
C TYR A 49 2.51 -9.30 10.42
N ALA A 50 3.66 -8.76 9.99
CA ALA A 50 4.12 -7.47 10.50
C ALA A 50 3.14 -6.32 10.20
N SER A 51 2.52 -6.29 9.01
CA SER A 51 1.47 -5.31 8.69
C SER A 51 0.21 -5.50 9.55
N TYR A 52 -0.20 -6.75 9.81
CA TYR A 52 -1.28 -7.06 10.76
C TYR A 52 -0.98 -6.57 12.18
N ARG A 53 0.25 -6.73 12.68
CA ARG A 53 0.60 -6.20 14.01
C ARG A 53 0.50 -4.68 14.08
N ILE A 54 0.78 -3.97 12.98
CA ILE A 54 0.58 -2.51 12.90
C ILE A 54 -0.92 -2.20 12.91
N LEU A 55 -1.72 -2.93 12.12
CA LEU A 55 -3.18 -2.80 12.14
C LEU A 55 -3.72 -3.01 13.55
N ALA A 56 -3.40 -4.13 14.20
CA ALA A 56 -3.90 -4.49 15.53
C ALA A 56 -3.49 -3.50 16.64
N ALA A 57 -2.41 -2.74 16.45
CA ALA A 57 -1.96 -1.70 17.36
C ALA A 57 -2.55 -0.31 17.07
N ASP A 58 -3.25 -0.13 15.94
CA ASP A 58 -3.85 1.15 15.58
C ASP A 58 -5.08 1.44 16.44
N ALA A 59 -5.20 2.66 16.95
CA ALA A 59 -6.32 3.07 17.80
C ALA A 59 -7.70 2.90 17.11
N LYS A 60 -7.76 3.02 15.78
CA LYS A 60 -8.98 2.83 14.98
C LYS A 60 -9.42 1.37 14.91
N SER A 61 -8.52 0.41 15.11
CA SER A 61 -8.85 -1.02 15.13
C SER A 61 -9.14 -1.55 16.54
N SER A 62 -9.04 -0.72 17.58
CA SER A 62 -9.30 -1.10 18.96
C SER A 62 -10.79 -1.31 19.20
N GLU A 63 -11.21 -2.39 19.83
CA GLU A 63 -12.63 -2.61 20.21
C GLU A 63 -13.22 -1.49 21.09
N HIS A 64 -12.36 -0.68 21.72
CA HIS A 64 -12.73 0.49 22.51
C HIS A 64 -12.74 1.81 21.72
N TYR A 65 -12.59 1.77 20.39
CA TYR A 65 -12.69 2.95 19.54
C TYR A 65 -14.00 3.70 19.81
N ARG A 66 -13.88 5.01 20.01
CA ARG A 66 -15.00 5.92 20.24
C ARG A 66 -15.27 6.68 18.95
N MET A 67 -16.42 6.42 18.35
CA MET A 67 -16.88 7.13 17.16
C MET A 67 -16.96 8.64 17.44
N HIS A 68 -16.56 9.44 16.46
CA HIS A 68 -16.62 10.90 16.55
C HIS A 68 -17.94 11.48 16.04
N GLY A 69 -18.56 10.84 15.05
CA GLY A 69 -19.88 11.17 14.51
C GLY A 69 -21.04 10.50 15.28
N PRO A 70 -22.14 10.14 14.60
CA PRO A 70 -22.36 10.31 13.16
C PRO A 70 -22.70 11.76 12.80
N PHE A 71 -22.14 12.27 11.70
CA PHE A 71 -22.44 13.61 11.22
C PHE A 71 -23.63 13.61 10.27
N GLN A 72 -24.50 14.62 10.40
CA GLN A 72 -25.58 14.87 9.43
C GLN A 72 -25.04 15.29 8.07
N PHE A 73 -24.00 16.13 8.11
CA PHE A 73 -23.40 16.77 6.96
C PHE A 73 -21.90 16.55 7.04
N ILE A 74 -21.30 16.10 5.95
CA ILE A 74 -19.84 15.94 5.87
C ILE A 74 -19.27 16.85 4.78
N SER A 75 -18.05 17.33 4.98
CA SER A 75 -17.31 18.10 3.99
C SER A 75 -15.81 18.04 4.26
N ARG A 76 -15.03 18.23 3.21
CA ARG A 76 -13.57 18.42 3.29
C ARG A 76 -13.16 19.88 3.50
N ALA A 77 -14.09 20.83 3.35
CA ALA A 77 -13.83 22.27 3.44
C ALA A 77 -15.09 23.09 3.80
N GLY A 78 -14.92 24.40 3.98
CA GLY A 78 -16.03 25.33 4.24
C GLY A 78 -16.70 25.10 5.61
N GLN A 79 -17.99 25.47 5.72
CA GLN A 79 -18.76 25.45 6.97
C GLN A 79 -18.73 24.10 7.70
N TYR A 80 -18.78 22.99 6.95
CA TYR A 80 -18.76 21.64 7.50
C TYR A 80 -17.36 21.00 7.48
N GLY A 81 -16.31 21.75 7.14
CA GLY A 81 -14.94 21.24 7.03
C GLY A 81 -14.38 20.66 8.34
N TYR A 82 -14.94 21.03 9.49
CA TYR A 82 -14.60 20.45 10.79
C TYR A 82 -14.93 18.94 10.90
N THR A 83 -15.80 18.43 10.02
CA THR A 83 -16.19 17.01 9.98
C THR A 83 -15.19 16.14 9.24
N LYS A 84 -14.27 16.73 8.45
CA LYS A 84 -13.36 16.00 7.56
C LYS A 84 -12.59 14.90 8.28
N THR A 85 -11.70 15.28 9.19
CA THR A 85 -10.83 14.33 9.89
C THR A 85 -11.63 13.38 10.79
N PRO A 86 -12.60 13.84 11.61
CA PRO A 86 -13.42 12.94 12.40
C PRO A 86 -14.17 11.88 11.58
N CYS A 87 -14.74 12.24 10.42
CA CYS A 87 -15.41 11.29 9.53
C CYS A 87 -14.44 10.32 8.86
N GLU A 88 -13.24 10.79 8.47
CA GLU A 88 -12.16 9.93 7.94
C GLU A 88 -11.73 8.89 8.98
N GLU A 89 -11.55 9.30 10.23
CA GLU A 89 -11.21 8.38 11.33
C GLU A 89 -12.32 7.33 11.56
N ASP A 90 -13.59 7.75 11.58
CA ASP A 90 -14.72 6.82 11.75
C ASP A 90 -14.82 5.80 10.60
N PHE A 91 -14.66 6.24 9.35
CA PHE A 91 -14.76 5.32 8.20
C PHE A 91 -13.55 4.39 8.09
N ASN A 92 -12.35 4.87 8.42
CA ASN A 92 -11.19 4.00 8.57
C ASN A 92 -11.39 3.01 9.71
N ALA A 93 -11.92 3.44 10.86
CA ALA A 93 -12.24 2.55 11.97
C ALA A 93 -13.26 1.50 11.57
N ALA A 94 -14.35 1.84 10.88
CA ALA A 94 -15.32 0.85 10.39
C ALA A 94 -14.64 -0.24 9.54
N TYR A 95 -13.77 0.15 8.62
CA TYR A 95 -13.04 -0.79 7.77
C TYR A 95 -11.99 -1.60 8.53
N TYR A 96 -11.20 -0.98 9.41
CA TYR A 96 -10.18 -1.67 10.20
C TYR A 96 -10.79 -2.65 11.19
N GLN A 97 -11.92 -2.30 11.80
CA GLN A 97 -12.69 -3.20 12.66
C GLN A 97 -13.25 -4.38 11.86
N ALA A 98 -13.74 -4.15 10.64
CA ALA A 98 -14.18 -5.22 9.75
C ALA A 98 -13.04 -6.19 9.40
N LEU A 99 -11.83 -5.68 9.13
CA LEU A 99 -10.64 -6.50 8.92
C LEU A 99 -10.26 -7.29 10.18
N MET A 100 -10.28 -6.65 11.35
CA MET A 100 -10.00 -7.31 12.63
C MET A 100 -11.02 -8.41 12.93
N TRP A 101 -12.30 -8.22 12.61
CA TRP A 101 -13.32 -9.26 12.68
C TRP A 101 -12.95 -10.47 11.83
N VAL A 102 -12.69 -10.27 10.53
CA VAL A 102 -12.34 -11.34 9.60
C VAL A 102 -11.12 -12.13 10.07
N ILE A 103 -10.10 -11.43 10.57
CA ILE A 103 -8.83 -12.03 10.96
C ILE A 103 -8.94 -12.77 12.29
N THR A 104 -9.57 -12.16 13.29
CA THR A 104 -9.54 -12.66 14.68
C THR A 104 -10.78 -13.46 15.07
N GLY A 105 -11.90 -13.28 14.38
CA GLY A 105 -13.20 -13.86 14.76
C GLY A 105 -13.79 -13.30 16.06
N LYS A 106 -13.28 -12.18 16.59
CA LYS A 106 -13.81 -11.55 17.80
C LYS A 106 -14.99 -10.64 17.47
N GLU A 107 -16.18 -11.01 17.94
CA GLU A 107 -17.44 -10.30 17.62
C GLU A 107 -17.40 -8.81 18.00
N SER A 108 -16.66 -8.43 19.05
CA SER A 108 -16.51 -7.03 19.48
C SER A 108 -16.01 -6.10 18.37
N HIS A 109 -15.14 -6.59 17.48
CA HIS A 109 -14.70 -5.83 16.31
C HIS A 109 -15.83 -5.68 15.27
N ALA A 110 -16.55 -6.75 14.97
CA ALA A 110 -17.69 -6.70 14.04
C ALA A 110 -18.78 -5.76 14.54
N ASP A 111 -19.09 -5.83 15.84
CA ASP A 111 -20.09 -4.95 16.46
C ASP A 111 -19.69 -3.48 16.37
N LYS A 112 -18.41 -3.16 16.58
CA LYS A 112 -17.91 -1.79 16.46
C LYS A 112 -17.98 -1.29 15.01
N SER A 113 -17.67 -2.15 14.04
CA SER A 113 -17.86 -1.82 12.62
C SER A 113 -19.34 -1.55 12.31
N MET A 114 -20.24 -2.45 12.74
CA MET A 114 -21.69 -2.31 12.56
C MET A 114 -22.26 -1.06 13.26
N GLU A 115 -21.77 -0.71 14.44
CA GLU A 115 -22.15 0.53 15.16
C GLU A 115 -21.90 1.75 14.30
N ILE A 116 -20.69 1.88 13.74
CA ILE A 116 -20.32 3.02 12.90
C ILE A 116 -21.14 3.02 11.60
N ILE A 117 -21.25 1.86 10.93
CA ILE A 117 -21.99 1.74 9.66
C ILE A 117 -23.45 2.15 9.85
N ARG A 118 -24.13 1.59 10.86
CA ARG A 118 -25.53 1.89 11.17
C ARG A 118 -25.73 3.35 11.56
N ALA A 119 -24.83 3.91 12.37
CA ALA A 119 -24.90 5.29 12.81
C ALA A 119 -24.86 6.28 11.63
N TYR A 120 -23.92 6.11 10.70
CA TYR A 120 -23.86 6.95 9.50
C TYR A 120 -25.00 6.65 8.52
N ALA A 121 -25.37 5.39 8.33
CA ALA A 121 -26.49 5.01 7.47
C ALA A 121 -27.84 5.64 7.92
N GLY A 122 -28.01 5.85 9.23
CA GLY A 122 -29.20 6.45 9.83
C GLY A 122 -29.19 7.98 9.94
N ARG A 123 -28.03 8.64 9.81
CA ARG A 123 -27.89 10.08 10.10
C ARG A 123 -27.40 10.92 8.93
N LEU A 124 -26.57 10.37 8.05
CA LEU A 124 -25.90 11.12 7.00
C LEU A 124 -26.90 11.54 5.92
N GLU A 125 -26.96 12.84 5.65
CA GLU A 125 -27.94 13.42 4.71
C GLU A 125 -27.29 14.11 3.52
N LYS A 126 -26.08 14.69 3.67
CA LYS A 126 -25.47 15.46 2.59
C LYS A 126 -23.95 15.58 2.70
N ILE A 127 -23.30 15.61 1.54
CA ILE A 127 -21.89 16.00 1.37
C ILE A 127 -21.87 17.43 0.81
N PHE A 128 -21.10 18.32 1.44
CA PHE A 128 -20.94 19.71 1.00
C PHE A 128 -19.59 19.92 0.29
N GLY A 129 -19.61 20.79 -0.72
CA GLY A 129 -18.42 21.18 -1.47
C GLY A 129 -17.56 22.24 -0.76
N PRO A 130 -16.49 22.72 -1.42
CA PRO A 130 -16.14 22.50 -2.83
C PRO A 130 -15.39 21.19 -3.15
N ASP A 131 -14.98 20.45 -2.12
CA ASP A 131 -14.20 19.20 -2.24
C ASP A 131 -15.10 17.95 -2.10
N ASP A 132 -16.39 18.09 -2.38
CA ASP A 132 -17.39 17.03 -2.27
C ASP A 132 -17.06 15.78 -3.13
N PRO A 133 -16.51 15.87 -4.36
CA PRO A 133 -16.16 14.67 -5.13
C PRO A 133 -15.09 13.82 -4.44
N LEU A 134 -14.06 14.45 -3.85
CA LEU A 134 -13.04 13.73 -3.09
C LEU A 134 -13.61 13.17 -1.78
N CYS A 135 -14.52 13.91 -1.13
CA CYS A 135 -15.21 13.44 0.08
C CYS A 135 -15.99 12.16 -0.23
N ALA A 136 -16.83 12.20 -1.27
CA ALA A 136 -17.60 11.05 -1.72
C ALA A 136 -16.71 9.88 -2.20
N GLY A 137 -15.69 10.19 -3.01
CA GLY A 137 -14.83 9.20 -3.66
C GLY A 137 -13.84 8.49 -2.73
N LEU A 138 -13.31 9.19 -1.72
CA LEU A 138 -12.28 8.65 -0.83
C LEU A 138 -12.88 8.10 0.47
N GLN A 139 -13.65 8.92 1.18
CA GLN A 139 -14.26 8.52 2.45
C GLN A 139 -15.35 7.47 2.19
N GLY A 140 -16.21 7.71 1.19
CA GLY A 140 -17.25 6.75 0.80
C GLY A 140 -16.70 5.38 0.43
N PHE A 141 -15.52 5.32 -0.18
CA PHE A 141 -14.90 4.06 -0.58
C PHE A 141 -14.49 3.21 0.63
N MET A 142 -13.99 3.83 1.70
CA MET A 142 -13.69 3.13 2.96
C MET A 142 -14.98 2.62 3.63
N PHE A 143 -16.02 3.47 3.67
CA PHE A 143 -17.32 3.12 4.24
C PHE A 143 -17.98 1.92 3.53
N VAL A 144 -18.02 1.92 2.18
CA VAL A 144 -18.67 0.85 1.43
C VAL A 144 -17.90 -0.46 1.48
N ASN A 145 -16.56 -0.42 1.55
CA ASN A 145 -15.76 -1.63 1.78
C ASN A 145 -16.02 -2.23 3.18
N ALA A 146 -16.16 -1.41 4.23
CA ALA A 146 -16.54 -1.90 5.55
C ALA A 146 -17.93 -2.54 5.53
N ALA A 147 -18.91 -1.88 4.90
CA ALA A 147 -20.28 -2.36 4.74
C ALA A 147 -20.33 -3.70 4.00
N GLU A 148 -19.61 -3.82 2.88
CA GLU A 148 -19.51 -5.04 2.11
C GLU A 148 -18.97 -6.22 2.94
N LEU A 149 -17.87 -6.01 3.67
CA LEU A 149 -17.30 -7.05 4.53
C LEU A 149 -18.30 -7.51 5.59
N MET A 150 -18.95 -6.57 6.29
CA MET A 150 -19.94 -6.93 7.31
C MET A 150 -21.16 -7.64 6.73
N ARG A 151 -21.65 -7.21 5.56
CA ARG A 151 -22.79 -7.84 4.86
C ARG A 151 -22.59 -9.33 4.61
N TYR A 152 -21.37 -9.73 4.26
CA TYR A 152 -21.07 -11.11 3.87
C TYR A 152 -20.29 -11.94 4.88
N THR A 153 -19.78 -11.33 5.96
CA THR A 153 -18.99 -12.05 6.99
C THR A 153 -19.58 -12.01 8.39
N TYR A 154 -20.58 -11.16 8.65
CA TYR A 154 -21.22 -11.03 9.97
C TYR A 154 -22.74 -10.93 9.83
N ALA A 155 -23.38 -11.93 9.22
CA ALA A 155 -24.81 -11.91 8.90
C ALA A 155 -25.71 -12.23 10.11
N SER A 156 -26.91 -11.65 10.16
CA SER A 156 -27.84 -11.80 11.29
C SER A 156 -28.36 -13.22 11.50
N LYS A 157 -28.29 -14.06 10.47
CA LYS A 157 -28.62 -15.49 10.54
C LYS A 157 -27.68 -16.26 11.47
N ASP A 158 -26.43 -15.81 11.58
CA ASP A 158 -25.37 -16.45 12.35
C ASP A 158 -25.07 -15.66 13.64
N TYR A 159 -25.30 -14.34 13.63
CA TYR A 159 -24.94 -13.43 14.73
C TYR A 159 -26.11 -12.51 15.10
N PRO A 160 -26.56 -12.44 16.36
CA PRO A 160 -27.72 -11.61 16.74
C PRO A 160 -27.61 -10.12 16.42
N ARG A 161 -26.39 -9.56 16.42
CA ARG A 161 -26.11 -8.15 16.05
C ARG A 161 -25.61 -8.00 14.61
N GLY A 162 -25.60 -9.09 13.86
CA GLY A 162 -25.14 -9.17 12.49
C GLY A 162 -25.97 -8.33 11.52
N TRP A 163 -25.46 -8.26 10.29
CA TRP A 163 -26.03 -7.56 9.16
C TRP A 163 -27.42 -8.09 8.79
N THR A 164 -28.34 -7.17 8.56
CA THR A 164 -29.75 -7.43 8.22
C THR A 164 -30.12 -6.88 6.85
N ASP A 165 -31.28 -7.29 6.32
CA ASP A 165 -31.84 -6.70 5.10
C ASP A 165 -32.14 -5.21 5.25
N GLU A 166 -32.43 -4.73 6.48
CA GLU A 166 -32.62 -3.31 6.75
C GLU A 166 -31.31 -2.53 6.68
N ASP A 167 -30.19 -3.13 7.10
CA ASP A 167 -28.86 -2.55 6.92
C ASP A 167 -28.55 -2.40 5.41
N THR A 168 -28.86 -3.41 4.59
CA THR A 168 -28.73 -3.33 3.12
C THR A 168 -29.55 -2.17 2.56
N LYS A 169 -30.82 -2.02 2.97
CA LYS A 169 -31.69 -0.91 2.51
C LYS A 169 -31.17 0.45 2.96
N SER A 170 -30.74 0.58 4.21
CA SER A 170 -30.29 1.85 4.78
C SER A 170 -28.94 2.31 4.20
N VAL A 171 -27.98 1.40 4.05
CA VAL A 171 -26.72 1.70 3.36
C VAL A 171 -26.97 1.98 1.89
N GLY A 172 -27.81 1.17 1.22
CA GLY A 172 -28.17 1.38 -0.16
C GLY A 172 -28.85 2.74 -0.41
N ARG A 173 -29.73 3.18 0.50
CA ARG A 173 -30.31 4.53 0.50
C ARG A 173 -29.22 5.59 0.55
N VAL A 174 -28.32 5.54 1.54
CA VAL A 174 -27.27 6.55 1.69
C VAL A 174 -26.35 6.60 0.46
N LEU A 175 -25.97 5.46 -0.11
CA LEU A 175 -25.22 5.42 -1.36
C LEU A 175 -25.97 6.10 -2.50
N ARG A 176 -27.27 5.80 -2.69
CA ARG A 176 -28.09 6.35 -3.78
C ARG A 176 -28.45 7.82 -3.60
N THR A 177 -28.68 8.30 -2.37
CA THR A 177 -29.23 9.64 -2.12
C THR A 177 -28.19 10.65 -1.63
N VAL A 178 -27.06 10.21 -1.08
CA VAL A 178 -26.01 11.10 -0.55
C VAL A 178 -24.76 11.06 -1.42
N PHE A 179 -24.21 9.87 -1.68
CA PHE A 179 -22.94 9.73 -2.40
C PHE A 179 -23.13 9.86 -3.91
N LEU A 180 -24.01 9.05 -4.50
CA LEU A 180 -24.20 8.96 -5.94
C LEU A 180 -24.52 10.30 -6.61
N PRO A 181 -25.36 11.21 -6.04
CA PRO A 181 -25.61 12.51 -6.66
C PRO A 181 -24.36 13.37 -6.80
N VAL A 182 -23.43 13.31 -5.83
CA VAL A 182 -22.14 14.03 -5.89
C VAL A 182 -21.27 13.44 -7.01
N LEU A 183 -21.14 12.12 -7.05
CA LEU A 183 -20.37 11.41 -8.07
C LEU A 183 -20.92 11.72 -9.48
N GLN A 184 -22.24 11.60 -9.66
CA GLN A 184 -22.91 11.86 -10.94
C GLN A 184 -22.79 13.33 -11.37
N THR A 185 -22.94 14.27 -10.43
CA THR A 185 -22.74 15.70 -10.73
C THR A 185 -21.32 15.95 -11.24
N PHE A 186 -20.33 15.32 -10.62
CA PHE A 186 -18.93 15.49 -10.99
C PHE A 186 -18.57 14.90 -12.35
N VAL A 187 -19.03 13.68 -12.67
CA VAL A 187 -18.72 13.04 -13.97
C VAL A 187 -19.40 13.74 -15.15
N HIS A 188 -20.56 14.37 -14.92
CA HIS A 188 -21.26 15.17 -15.95
C HIS A 188 -20.83 16.64 -16.00
N SER A 189 -19.99 17.09 -15.07
CA SER A 189 -19.46 18.45 -15.08
C SER A 189 -18.33 18.61 -16.10
N LYS A 190 -18.21 19.81 -16.68
CA LYS A 190 -17.05 20.18 -17.50
C LYS A 190 -15.75 19.93 -16.71
N PRO A 191 -14.66 19.48 -17.34
CA PRO A 191 -13.40 19.24 -16.64
C PRO A 191 -12.91 20.48 -15.88
N TYR A 192 -12.78 20.37 -14.56
CA TYR A 192 -12.29 21.46 -13.71
C TYR A 192 -11.24 21.06 -12.67
N ALA A 193 -10.93 19.77 -12.55
CA ALA A 193 -10.02 19.20 -11.57
C ALA A 193 -8.95 18.29 -12.21
N ASN A 194 -7.88 18.03 -11.45
CA ASN A 194 -6.83 17.07 -11.82
C ASN A 194 -7.36 15.63 -11.87
N GLY A 195 -6.64 14.74 -12.56
CA GLY A 195 -7.11 13.38 -12.80
C GLY A 195 -7.30 12.53 -11.54
N ASN A 196 -6.53 12.76 -10.45
CA ASN A 196 -6.72 12.02 -9.20
C ASN A 196 -8.14 12.17 -8.61
N TRP A 197 -8.77 13.33 -8.79
CA TRP A 197 -10.15 13.55 -8.33
C TRP A 197 -11.11 12.60 -9.06
N ARG A 198 -10.90 12.45 -10.36
CA ARG A 198 -11.72 11.58 -11.21
C ARG A 198 -11.48 10.11 -10.92
N ALA A 199 -10.22 9.70 -10.76
CA ALA A 199 -9.90 8.35 -10.33
C ALA A 199 -10.58 7.99 -8.99
N SER A 200 -10.63 8.94 -8.04
CA SER A 200 -11.35 8.74 -6.76
C SER A 200 -12.86 8.55 -6.94
N VAL A 201 -13.46 9.27 -7.89
CA VAL A 201 -14.88 9.16 -8.19
C VAL A 201 -15.19 7.85 -8.92
N TYR A 202 -14.32 7.43 -9.85
CA TYR A 202 -14.53 6.20 -10.63
C TYR A 202 -14.42 4.95 -9.77
N LYS A 203 -13.42 4.88 -8.86
CA LYS A 203 -13.34 3.76 -7.89
C LYS A 203 -14.57 3.67 -7.00
N MET A 204 -15.16 4.81 -6.63
CA MET A 204 -16.37 4.82 -5.80
C MET A 204 -17.62 4.47 -6.61
N LEU A 205 -17.72 4.88 -7.88
CA LEU A 205 -18.83 4.50 -8.76
C LEU A 205 -18.88 2.99 -8.96
N ILE A 206 -17.75 2.35 -9.32
CA ILE A 206 -17.71 0.90 -9.51
C ILE A 206 -18.01 0.14 -8.22
N ALA A 207 -17.51 0.63 -7.07
CA ALA A 207 -17.78 0.01 -5.77
C ALA A 207 -19.26 0.15 -5.36
N THR A 208 -19.86 1.31 -5.63
CA THR A 208 -21.28 1.54 -5.43
C THR A 208 -22.12 0.63 -6.32
N ALA A 209 -21.69 0.45 -7.57
CA ALA A 209 -22.38 -0.43 -8.52
C ALA A 209 -22.39 -1.88 -8.06
N VAL A 210 -21.23 -2.42 -7.66
CA VAL A 210 -21.13 -3.79 -7.13
C VAL A 210 -21.98 -3.94 -5.86
N PHE A 211 -21.83 -3.06 -4.86
CA PHE A 211 -22.59 -3.17 -3.60
C PHE A 211 -24.12 -3.16 -3.81
N LEU A 212 -24.59 -2.40 -4.81
CA LEU A 212 -26.00 -2.20 -5.13
C LEU A 212 -26.56 -3.16 -6.18
N ASP A 213 -25.74 -4.10 -6.69
CA ASP A 213 -26.07 -4.95 -7.84
C ASP A 213 -26.54 -4.15 -9.08
N ASP A 214 -25.90 -3.01 -9.35
CA ASP A 214 -26.30 -2.01 -10.36
C ASP A 214 -25.44 -2.09 -11.64
N GLU A 215 -25.81 -3.00 -12.55
CA GLU A 215 -25.09 -3.24 -13.81
C GLU A 215 -24.93 -1.99 -14.70
N PRO A 216 -25.96 -1.15 -14.92
CA PRO A 216 -25.79 0.09 -15.68
C PRO A 216 -24.75 1.04 -15.08
N LEU A 217 -24.74 1.19 -13.75
CA LEU A 217 -23.73 2.02 -13.06
C LEU A 217 -22.34 1.41 -13.17
N TYR A 218 -22.22 0.08 -13.15
CA TYR A 218 -20.97 -0.63 -13.35
C TYR A 218 -20.40 -0.36 -14.75
N GLN A 219 -21.23 -0.52 -15.79
CA GLN A 219 -20.83 -0.23 -17.17
C GLN A 219 -20.46 1.24 -17.37
N GLN A 220 -21.15 2.18 -16.72
CA GLN A 220 -20.78 3.60 -16.72
C GLN A 220 -19.37 3.80 -16.13
N ALA A 221 -19.04 3.15 -15.02
CA ALA A 221 -17.71 3.26 -14.43
C ALA A 221 -16.62 2.72 -15.38
N LEU A 222 -16.87 1.59 -16.04
CA LEU A 222 -15.94 1.05 -17.05
C LEU A 222 -15.76 1.99 -18.24
N ASP A 223 -16.85 2.53 -18.79
CA ASP A 223 -16.79 3.48 -19.90
C ASP A 223 -15.99 4.73 -19.53
N LEU A 224 -16.20 5.29 -18.33
CA LEU A 224 -15.43 6.42 -17.84
C LEU A 224 -13.93 6.12 -17.73
N PHE A 225 -13.56 4.93 -17.26
CA PHE A 225 -12.16 4.50 -17.18
C PHE A 225 -11.48 4.48 -18.55
N TYR A 226 -12.16 4.00 -19.60
CA TYR A 226 -11.58 3.89 -20.94
C TYR A 226 -11.71 5.16 -21.78
N HIS A 227 -12.84 5.85 -21.68
CA HIS A 227 -13.32 6.77 -22.72
C HIS A 227 -13.67 8.16 -22.22
N SER A 228 -13.58 8.42 -20.90
CA SER A 228 -13.87 9.76 -20.40
C SER A 228 -13.02 10.84 -21.09
N PRO A 229 -13.63 11.94 -21.58
CA PRO A 229 -12.93 13.00 -22.31
C PRO A 229 -12.08 13.90 -21.40
N ASP A 230 -12.08 13.65 -20.10
CA ASP A 230 -11.40 14.43 -19.07
C ASP A 230 -10.09 13.77 -18.60
N ASN A 231 -9.44 14.33 -17.56
CA ASN A 231 -8.19 13.80 -17.00
C ASN A 231 -8.32 12.45 -16.28
N GLY A 232 -9.53 11.89 -16.19
CA GLY A 232 -9.82 10.68 -15.40
C GLY A 232 -9.67 9.38 -16.17
N SER A 233 -9.86 9.38 -17.50
CA SER A 233 -9.65 8.16 -18.27
C SER A 233 -8.19 7.73 -18.23
N LEU A 234 -7.96 6.43 -18.29
CA LEU A 234 -6.62 5.83 -18.14
C LEU A 234 -5.61 6.45 -19.13
N ALA A 235 -6.02 6.67 -20.38
CA ALA A 235 -5.18 7.28 -21.42
C ALA A 235 -4.87 8.77 -21.18
N ASN A 236 -5.78 9.49 -20.52
CA ASN A 236 -5.61 10.92 -20.20
C ASN A 236 -4.94 11.15 -18.83
N TYR A 237 -4.76 10.08 -18.02
CA TYR A 237 -4.05 10.16 -16.75
C TYR A 237 -2.64 9.61 -16.80
N ILE A 238 -2.39 8.55 -17.58
CA ILE A 238 -1.07 7.90 -17.68
C ILE A 238 -0.69 7.79 -19.16
N ALA A 239 0.45 8.39 -19.55
CA ALA A 239 0.97 8.31 -20.91
C ALA A 239 1.52 6.92 -21.24
N PRO A 240 1.72 6.61 -22.54
CA PRO A 240 2.33 5.36 -22.96
C PRO A 240 3.71 5.05 -22.36
N ASP A 241 4.48 6.08 -22.01
CA ASP A 241 5.79 5.98 -21.34
C ASP A 241 5.70 5.85 -19.80
N GLY A 242 4.49 5.88 -19.25
CA GLY A 242 4.22 5.80 -17.82
C GLY A 242 4.16 7.15 -17.11
N GLN A 243 4.45 8.28 -17.78
CA GLN A 243 4.31 9.59 -17.15
C GLN A 243 2.86 9.80 -16.70
N ILE A 244 2.68 10.30 -15.48
CA ILE A 244 1.37 10.59 -14.91
C ILE A 244 1.05 12.07 -15.16
N GLN A 245 -0.22 12.39 -15.39
CA GLN A 245 -0.68 13.77 -15.59
C GLN A 245 -0.19 14.72 -14.49
N GLU A 246 -0.04 14.23 -13.26
CA GLU A 246 0.42 14.99 -12.09
C GLU A 246 1.92 14.91 -11.81
N SER A 247 2.72 14.26 -12.67
CA SER A 247 4.17 14.12 -12.46
C SER A 247 4.92 15.44 -12.35
N GLY A 248 4.37 16.54 -12.89
CA GLY A 248 4.93 17.89 -12.75
C GLY A 248 4.54 18.62 -11.47
N ARG A 249 3.61 18.07 -10.66
CA ARG A 249 3.07 18.70 -9.45
C ARG A 249 3.81 18.28 -8.19
N ASP A 250 3.53 17.06 -7.73
CA ASP A 250 4.12 16.45 -6.54
C ASP A 250 3.85 14.94 -6.52
N GLN A 251 4.61 14.23 -5.69
CA GLN A 251 4.61 12.77 -5.69
C GLN A 251 3.41 12.17 -4.94
N ALA A 252 2.90 12.89 -3.94
CA ALA A 252 1.76 12.45 -3.15
C ALA A 252 0.49 12.32 -4.00
N HIS A 253 0.24 13.28 -4.91
CA HIS A 253 -0.92 13.22 -5.81
C HIS A 253 -0.76 12.19 -6.93
N CYS A 254 0.45 11.95 -7.41
CA CYS A 254 0.72 10.84 -8.33
C CYS A 254 0.36 9.49 -7.68
N MET A 255 0.79 9.27 -6.43
CA MET A 255 0.45 8.08 -5.65
C MET A 255 -1.06 7.96 -5.40
N LEU A 256 -1.76 9.07 -5.10
CA LEU A 256 -3.21 9.08 -4.93
C LEU A 256 -3.94 8.59 -6.18
N GLY A 257 -3.63 9.15 -7.35
CA GLY A 257 -4.33 8.78 -8.58
C GLY A 257 -4.03 7.34 -9.01
N LEU A 258 -2.77 6.91 -8.95
CA LEU A 258 -2.42 5.51 -9.24
C LEU A 258 -3.04 4.52 -8.26
N GLY A 259 -3.08 4.86 -6.96
CA GLY A 259 -3.76 4.07 -5.95
C GLY A 259 -5.24 3.90 -6.29
N CYS A 260 -5.94 5.00 -6.60
CA CYS A 260 -7.36 4.96 -6.96
C CYS A 260 -7.64 4.14 -8.22
N LEU A 261 -6.81 4.26 -9.27
CA LEU A 261 -6.95 3.45 -10.48
C LEU A 261 -6.69 1.97 -10.22
N SER A 262 -5.73 1.64 -9.36
CA SER A 262 -5.41 0.25 -8.99
C SER A 262 -6.52 -0.37 -8.15
N GLU A 263 -7.11 0.40 -7.23
CA GLU A 263 -8.27 -0.01 -6.42
C GLU A 263 -9.51 -0.24 -7.30
N MET A 264 -9.77 0.65 -8.26
CA MET A 264 -10.83 0.45 -9.26
C MET A 264 -10.59 -0.83 -10.07
N ALA A 265 -9.36 -1.05 -10.54
CA ALA A 265 -9.00 -2.24 -11.29
C ALA A 265 -9.13 -3.52 -10.46
N GLN A 266 -8.84 -3.47 -9.15
CA GLN A 266 -9.06 -4.60 -8.25
C GLN A 266 -10.54 -4.94 -8.07
N VAL A 267 -11.40 -3.93 -7.91
CA VAL A 267 -12.85 -4.17 -7.85
C VAL A 267 -13.33 -4.82 -9.15
N ALA A 268 -12.92 -4.29 -10.31
CA ALA A 268 -13.28 -4.87 -11.61
C ALA A 268 -12.75 -6.30 -11.80
N TRP A 269 -11.51 -6.55 -11.38
CA TRP A 269 -10.87 -7.86 -11.44
C TRP A 269 -11.66 -8.92 -10.65
N ASN A 270 -12.16 -8.54 -9.47
CA ASN A 270 -13.00 -9.40 -8.64
C ASN A 270 -14.36 -9.73 -9.30
N GLN A 271 -14.80 -8.92 -10.28
CA GLN A 271 -15.99 -9.16 -11.10
C GLN A 271 -15.67 -9.85 -12.45
N GLY A 272 -14.42 -10.20 -12.69
CA GLY A 272 -13.96 -10.88 -13.91
C GLY A 272 -13.54 -9.95 -15.06
N ASP A 273 -13.45 -8.63 -14.85
CA ASP A 273 -12.99 -7.67 -15.86
C ASP A 273 -11.54 -7.22 -15.61
N ASP A 274 -10.66 -7.43 -16.59
CA ASP A 274 -9.23 -7.15 -16.46
C ASP A 274 -8.87 -5.70 -16.87
N LEU A 275 -9.12 -4.76 -15.96
CA LEU A 275 -8.70 -3.36 -16.14
C LEU A 275 -7.18 -3.17 -15.98
N PHE A 276 -6.47 -4.10 -15.34
CA PHE A 276 -5.02 -4.03 -15.23
C PHE A 276 -4.35 -4.22 -16.61
N ALA A 277 -4.89 -5.10 -17.46
CA ALA A 277 -4.38 -5.31 -18.82
C ALA A 277 -4.58 -4.11 -19.78
N ALA A 278 -5.39 -3.12 -19.40
CA ALA A 278 -5.78 -2.03 -20.27
C ALA A 278 -4.59 -1.22 -20.81
N LEU A 279 -4.67 -0.87 -22.10
CA LEU A 279 -3.71 0.00 -22.81
C LEU A 279 -2.24 -0.43 -22.65
N ASP A 280 -2.00 -1.74 -22.76
CA ASP A 280 -0.71 -2.40 -22.60
C ASP A 280 -0.15 -2.21 -21.18
N ASN A 281 -0.90 -2.73 -20.20
CA ASN A 281 -0.59 -2.69 -18.76
C ASN A 281 -0.29 -1.26 -18.28
N ARG A 282 -1.13 -0.28 -18.64
CA ARG A 282 -0.82 1.14 -18.44
C ARG A 282 -0.67 1.52 -16.97
N ILE A 283 -1.44 0.91 -16.08
CA ILE A 283 -1.29 1.11 -14.63
C ILE A 283 0.09 0.62 -14.15
N MET A 284 0.56 -0.53 -14.64
CA MET A 284 1.92 -1.03 -14.36
C MET A 284 2.99 -0.03 -14.78
N LYS A 285 2.90 0.49 -16.01
CA LYS A 285 3.85 1.48 -16.54
C LYS A 285 3.89 2.75 -15.69
N GLY A 286 2.71 3.25 -15.28
CA GLY A 286 2.61 4.37 -14.35
C GLY A 286 3.27 4.10 -13.00
N MET A 287 3.05 2.90 -12.43
CA MET A 287 3.63 2.51 -11.15
C MET A 287 5.16 2.35 -11.22
N GLU A 288 5.68 1.74 -12.28
CA GLU A 288 7.12 1.60 -12.52
C GLU A 288 7.79 2.96 -12.77
N TYR A 289 7.16 3.83 -13.56
CA TYR A 289 7.62 5.21 -13.79
C TYR A 289 7.71 5.99 -12.46
N LEU A 290 6.63 5.97 -11.67
CA LEU A 290 6.57 6.66 -10.38
C LEU A 290 7.62 6.12 -9.42
N SER A 291 7.74 4.79 -9.34
CA SER A 291 8.72 4.11 -8.50
C SER A 291 10.14 4.52 -8.89
N LYS A 292 10.46 4.45 -10.19
CA LYS A 292 11.77 4.84 -10.72
C LYS A 292 12.12 6.29 -10.36
N TYR A 293 11.21 7.24 -10.59
CA TYR A 293 11.48 8.64 -10.25
C TYR A 293 11.66 8.87 -8.74
N ASN A 294 10.80 8.28 -7.91
CA ASN A 294 10.90 8.42 -6.44
C ASN A 294 12.11 7.72 -5.84
N LEU A 295 12.66 6.73 -6.53
CA LEU A 295 13.92 6.10 -6.22
C LEU A 295 15.15 6.94 -6.65
N GLY A 296 14.98 8.17 -7.14
CA GLY A 296 16.09 9.07 -7.47
C GLY A 296 16.62 8.96 -8.90
N TYR A 297 16.04 8.08 -9.73
CA TYR A 297 16.41 7.95 -11.14
C TYR A 297 15.80 9.04 -12.02
N ASP A 298 16.38 9.22 -13.20
CA ASP A 298 15.78 9.98 -14.28
C ASP A 298 14.69 9.17 -15.01
N VAL A 299 13.65 9.90 -15.40
CA VAL A 299 12.50 9.41 -16.18
C VAL A 299 12.19 10.44 -17.29
N PRO A 300 11.67 10.01 -18.45
CA PRO A 300 11.26 10.95 -19.48
C PRO A 300 10.17 11.88 -18.94
N PHE A 301 10.23 13.16 -19.27
CA PHE A 301 9.18 14.10 -18.93
C PHE A 301 8.82 14.95 -20.14
N HIS A 302 7.53 15.08 -20.40
CA HIS A 302 6.97 16.00 -21.38
C HIS A 302 5.90 16.88 -20.73
N VAL A 303 5.75 18.10 -21.23
CA VAL A 303 4.70 19.01 -20.73
C VAL A 303 3.33 18.40 -21.04
N TRP A 304 2.60 18.06 -19.98
CA TRP A 304 1.28 17.48 -20.08
C TRP A 304 0.21 18.57 -20.10
N LYS A 305 -0.47 18.76 -21.23
CA LYS A 305 -1.65 19.63 -21.29
C LYS A 305 -2.87 18.87 -20.82
N ASP A 306 -3.39 19.23 -19.64
CA ASP A 306 -4.59 18.60 -19.11
C ASP A 306 -5.86 18.96 -19.91
N LYS A 307 -6.98 18.33 -19.56
CA LYS A 307 -8.30 18.55 -20.17
C LYS A 307 -9.07 19.74 -19.59
N THR A 308 -8.57 20.39 -18.53
CA THR A 308 -9.21 21.55 -17.89
C THR A 308 -8.70 22.88 -18.44
N GLY A 309 -7.52 22.90 -19.06
CA GLY A 309 -6.75 24.09 -19.42
C GLY A 309 -6.08 24.79 -18.24
N ARG A 310 -6.26 24.30 -17.00
CA ARG A 310 -5.73 24.92 -15.78
C ARG A 310 -4.35 24.38 -15.39
N TYR A 311 -4.13 23.09 -15.59
CA TYR A 311 -2.90 22.41 -15.20
C TYR A 311 -2.18 21.94 -16.47
N GLY A 312 -1.17 22.69 -16.91
CA GLY A 312 -0.45 22.36 -18.15
C GLY A 312 0.80 23.19 -18.41
N ASN A 313 1.25 23.91 -17.39
CA ASN A 313 2.43 24.76 -17.41
C ASN A 313 3.58 24.16 -16.57
N TRP A 314 3.44 22.93 -16.07
CA TRP A 314 4.54 22.24 -15.42
C TRP A 314 5.58 21.84 -16.47
N THR A 315 6.72 22.52 -16.45
CA THR A 315 7.83 22.32 -17.39
C THR A 315 8.92 21.39 -16.87
N THR A 316 8.84 21.01 -15.58
CA THR A 316 9.75 20.08 -14.91
C THR A 316 8.97 19.08 -14.07
N LEU A 317 9.63 18.00 -13.67
CA LEU A 317 9.10 17.07 -12.68
C LEU A 317 8.92 17.74 -11.31
N GLY A 318 7.86 17.38 -10.61
CA GLY A 318 7.61 17.86 -9.25
C GLY A 318 8.52 17.15 -8.25
N GLU A 319 9.34 17.90 -7.52
CA GLU A 319 10.26 17.34 -6.52
C GLU A 319 9.61 17.19 -5.12
N SER A 320 8.48 17.87 -4.90
CA SER A 320 7.77 17.83 -3.61
C SER A 320 7.33 16.40 -3.28
N GLY A 321 7.78 15.91 -2.12
CA GLY A 321 7.52 14.56 -1.64
C GLY A 321 8.31 13.45 -2.35
N ARG A 322 9.34 13.76 -3.14
CA ARG A 322 10.18 12.74 -3.79
C ARG A 322 10.84 11.84 -2.75
N GLY A 323 10.65 10.53 -2.90
CA GLY A 323 11.14 9.52 -1.96
C GLY A 323 10.27 9.33 -0.71
N VAL A 324 9.16 10.07 -0.58
CA VAL A 324 8.17 9.89 0.49
C VAL A 324 7.03 9.03 -0.04
N PHE A 325 6.96 7.80 0.43
CA PHE A 325 6.02 6.80 -0.09
C PHE A 325 4.76 6.66 0.75
N ARG A 326 3.62 6.45 0.06
CA ARG A 326 2.34 6.01 0.63
C ARG A 326 2.19 4.49 0.46
N SER A 327 1.28 3.88 1.23
CA SER A 327 0.96 2.45 1.16
C SER A 327 0.06 2.08 -0.04
N VAL A 328 0.54 2.25 -1.28
CA VAL A 328 -0.24 2.02 -2.52
C VAL A 328 0.40 1.02 -3.49
N PHE A 329 1.55 0.44 -3.13
CA PHE A 329 2.39 -0.29 -4.09
C PHE A 329 2.10 -1.79 -4.10
N GLU A 330 1.71 -2.39 -2.98
CA GLU A 330 1.51 -3.85 -2.87
C GLU A 330 0.43 -4.36 -3.81
N LEU A 331 -0.72 -3.69 -3.90
CA LEU A 331 -1.85 -4.13 -4.73
C LEU A 331 -1.41 -4.36 -6.18
N THR A 332 -0.85 -3.32 -6.78
CA THR A 332 -0.39 -3.32 -8.17
C THR A 332 0.74 -4.32 -8.38
N TYR A 333 1.74 -4.32 -7.48
CA TYR A 333 2.88 -5.22 -7.58
C TYR A 333 2.46 -6.69 -7.56
N ASN A 334 1.58 -7.08 -6.62
CA ASN A 334 1.18 -8.48 -6.52
C ASN A 334 0.33 -8.93 -7.71
N HIS A 335 -0.50 -8.05 -8.25
CA HIS A 335 -1.23 -8.35 -9.48
C HIS A 335 -0.26 -8.68 -10.63
N TYR A 336 0.66 -7.76 -10.98
CA TYR A 336 1.51 -7.98 -12.15
C TYR A 336 2.60 -9.03 -11.92
N VAL A 337 3.29 -9.02 -10.77
CA VAL A 337 4.44 -9.90 -10.54
C VAL A 337 4.02 -11.32 -10.19
N TYR A 338 3.04 -11.50 -9.30
CA TYR A 338 2.66 -12.84 -8.85
C TYR A 338 1.54 -13.46 -9.69
N LEU A 339 0.53 -12.69 -10.12
CA LEU A 339 -0.56 -13.25 -10.93
C LEU A 339 -0.25 -13.25 -12.43
N LYS A 340 0.41 -12.20 -12.95
CA LYS A 340 0.71 -12.08 -14.38
C LYS A 340 2.15 -12.45 -14.76
N HIS A 341 3.03 -12.69 -13.78
CA HIS A 341 4.44 -13.02 -14.00
C HIS A 341 5.22 -11.97 -14.81
N ILE A 342 4.90 -10.69 -14.62
CA ILE A 342 5.56 -9.56 -15.27
C ILE A 342 6.45 -8.85 -14.25
N GLU A 343 7.71 -8.59 -14.60
CA GLU A 343 8.65 -7.93 -13.69
C GLU A 343 8.31 -6.45 -13.47
N MET A 344 8.41 -6.01 -12.22
CA MET A 344 8.30 -4.61 -11.80
C MET A 344 9.50 -4.22 -10.92
N PRO A 345 10.72 -4.15 -11.48
CA PRO A 345 11.96 -4.04 -10.71
C PRO A 345 12.07 -2.76 -9.87
N TYR A 346 11.48 -1.64 -10.30
CA TYR A 346 11.52 -0.40 -9.51
C TYR A 346 10.51 -0.44 -8.37
N THR A 347 9.29 -0.90 -8.63
CA THR A 347 8.28 -1.08 -7.57
C THR A 347 8.71 -2.15 -6.55
N GLN A 348 9.42 -3.20 -6.98
CA GLN A 348 10.02 -4.18 -6.07
C GLN A 348 10.98 -3.50 -5.08
N LYS A 349 11.84 -2.59 -5.57
CA LYS A 349 12.75 -1.82 -4.73
C LYS A 349 12.00 -0.91 -3.77
N VAL A 350 10.97 -0.20 -4.24
CA VAL A 350 10.11 0.63 -3.37
C VAL A 350 9.51 -0.23 -2.26
N LEU A 351 8.95 -1.39 -2.58
CA LEU A 351 8.39 -2.31 -1.59
C LEU A 351 9.45 -2.82 -0.61
N GLY A 352 10.69 -2.99 -1.04
CA GLY A 352 11.79 -3.28 -0.13
C GLY A 352 12.10 -2.13 0.85
N LEU A 353 11.72 -0.91 0.52
CA LEU A 353 11.90 0.25 1.41
C LEU A 353 10.71 0.48 2.34
N ILE A 354 9.49 0.09 1.96
CA ILE A 354 8.29 0.53 2.69
C ILE A 354 7.54 -0.61 3.36
N ARG A 355 7.87 -1.87 3.05
CA ARG A 355 7.28 -3.02 3.72
C ARG A 355 7.69 -3.06 5.20
N PRO A 356 6.81 -3.57 6.10
CA PRO A 356 5.39 -3.80 5.85
C PRO A 356 4.66 -2.48 5.61
N GLU A 357 3.81 -2.41 4.58
CA GLU A 357 2.94 -1.26 4.36
C GLU A 357 2.00 -1.07 5.55
N ARG A 358 1.75 0.20 5.90
CA ARG A 358 1.03 0.63 7.11
C ARG A 358 -0.30 1.26 6.75
N GLN A 359 -0.97 1.92 7.71
CA GLN A 359 -2.21 2.65 7.47
C GLN A 359 -2.11 3.59 6.25
N GLY A 360 -3.24 3.77 5.56
CA GLY A 360 -3.34 4.71 4.45
C GLY A 360 -3.16 6.16 4.91
N PHE A 361 -2.87 7.05 3.95
CA PHE A 361 -2.91 8.48 4.25
C PHE A 361 -4.37 8.92 4.29
N THR A 362 -4.89 9.24 5.48
CA THR A 362 -6.32 9.54 5.69
C THR A 362 -7.23 8.47 5.08
N CYS A 363 -8.11 8.81 4.13
CA CYS A 363 -8.90 7.86 3.33
C CYS A 363 -8.48 7.85 1.86
N ASP A 364 -7.31 8.41 1.51
CA ASP A 364 -6.84 8.46 0.13
C ASP A 364 -6.69 7.05 -0.48
N ASN A 365 -6.29 6.08 0.36
CA ASN A 365 -6.09 4.67 0.05
C ASN A 365 -6.34 3.79 1.30
N PRO A 366 -6.65 2.48 1.16
CA PRO A 366 -6.99 1.61 2.30
C PRO A 366 -5.80 1.27 3.20
N GLY A 367 -4.57 1.45 2.74
CA GLY A 367 -3.35 1.06 3.44
C GLY A 367 -3.19 -0.45 3.60
N PHE A 368 -2.25 -0.85 4.46
CA PHE A 368 -1.97 -2.23 4.88
C PHE A 368 -1.79 -3.21 3.71
N GLY A 369 -1.28 -2.77 2.55
CA GLY A 369 -1.24 -3.61 1.36
C GLY A 369 -0.40 -4.89 1.54
N SER A 370 0.60 -4.88 2.41
CA SER A 370 1.38 -6.07 2.76
C SER A 370 0.55 -7.13 3.47
N LEU A 371 -0.48 -6.73 4.23
CA LEU A 371 -1.48 -7.66 4.76
C LEU A 371 -2.49 -8.04 3.69
N LEU A 372 -3.06 -7.03 3.03
CA LEU A 372 -4.25 -7.18 2.21
C LEU A 372 -3.99 -7.89 0.88
N PHE A 373 -2.87 -7.64 0.21
CA PHE A 373 -2.65 -8.05 -1.19
C PHE A 373 -1.42 -8.93 -1.40
N TYR A 374 -0.68 -9.26 -0.36
CA TYR A 374 0.55 -10.05 -0.50
C TYR A 374 0.27 -11.49 -0.97
N LEU A 375 0.92 -11.87 -2.06
CA LEU A 375 0.87 -13.19 -2.70
C LEU A 375 2.22 -13.92 -2.70
N GLY A 376 3.26 -13.27 -2.16
CA GLY A 376 4.61 -13.82 -2.13
C GLY A 376 4.79 -14.94 -1.12
N LYS A 377 5.98 -15.57 -1.18
CA LYS A 377 6.41 -16.50 -0.15
C LYS A 377 6.82 -15.73 1.11
N GLY A 378 6.41 -16.21 2.27
CA GLY A 378 6.84 -15.65 3.55
C GLY A 378 8.35 -15.48 3.62
N TYR A 379 8.79 -14.40 4.28
CA TYR A 379 10.19 -14.22 4.59
C TYR A 379 10.71 -15.39 5.44
N PRO A 380 11.98 -15.77 5.30
CA PRO A 380 12.54 -16.84 6.12
C PRO A 380 12.35 -16.52 7.61
N THR A 381 11.85 -17.48 8.38
CA THR A 381 11.76 -17.34 9.84
C THR A 381 13.15 -17.09 10.39
N VAL A 382 13.37 -15.91 10.96
CA VAL A 382 14.62 -15.57 11.63
C VAL A 382 14.71 -16.40 12.90
N LYS A 383 15.81 -17.15 13.08
CA LYS A 383 16.01 -17.93 14.30
C LYS A 383 16.12 -16.98 15.49
N GLU A 384 15.55 -17.37 16.64
CA GLU A 384 15.63 -16.55 17.85
C GLU A 384 17.07 -16.17 18.19
N GLY A 385 17.31 -14.88 18.45
CA GLY A 385 18.63 -14.32 18.76
C GLY A 385 19.52 -14.07 17.54
N GLN A 386 19.05 -14.34 16.32
CA GLN A 386 19.80 -14.14 15.08
C GLN A 386 19.56 -12.75 14.50
N ILE A 387 20.64 -12.07 14.08
CA ILE A 387 20.56 -10.87 13.23
C ILE A 387 20.28 -11.34 11.80
N TRP A 388 19.22 -10.80 11.18
CA TRP A 388 18.84 -11.11 9.79
C TRP A 388 18.24 -9.87 9.12
N GLU A 389 19.10 -8.98 8.62
CA GLU A 389 18.69 -7.70 8.06
C GLU A 389 19.04 -7.58 6.58
N ASN A 390 18.19 -6.94 5.79
CA ASN A 390 18.45 -6.67 4.37
C ASN A 390 18.26 -5.18 4.10
N PRO A 391 19.20 -4.30 4.48
CA PRO A 391 18.97 -2.86 4.41
C PRO A 391 18.56 -2.38 3.01
N MET A 392 18.95 -3.04 1.93
CA MET A 392 18.52 -2.65 0.58
C MET A 392 17.18 -3.24 0.11
N GLN A 393 16.57 -4.13 0.88
CA GLN A 393 15.35 -4.87 0.52
C GLN A 393 14.29 -4.91 1.64
N ASP A 394 14.64 -4.45 2.84
CA ASP A 394 13.77 -4.34 4.00
C ASP A 394 14.26 -3.19 4.90
N TRP A 395 13.73 -1.98 4.65
CA TRP A 395 14.04 -0.79 5.46
C TRP A 395 13.24 -0.73 6.77
N ASN A 396 12.41 -1.74 7.09
CA ASN A 396 11.57 -1.68 8.29
C ASN A 396 12.41 -1.54 9.57
N GLY A 397 12.18 -0.46 10.31
CA GLY A 397 12.88 -0.14 11.55
C GLY A 397 14.25 0.52 11.35
N TRP A 398 14.69 0.73 10.11
CA TRP A 398 15.91 1.48 9.80
C TRP A 398 15.64 2.99 9.82
N THR A 399 16.57 3.73 10.39
CA THR A 399 16.59 5.20 10.45
C THR A 399 17.85 5.72 9.79
N ALA A 400 17.82 6.90 9.19
CA ALA A 400 18.95 7.50 8.49
C ALA A 400 18.91 9.04 8.62
N SER A 401 20.08 9.69 8.58
CA SER A 401 20.19 11.15 8.57
C SER A 401 19.79 11.77 7.23
N ALA A 402 20.07 11.07 6.13
CA ALA A 402 19.66 11.41 4.78
C ALA A 402 19.52 10.11 3.98
N VAL A 403 18.56 10.08 3.07
CA VAL A 403 18.32 8.94 2.19
C VAL A 403 18.21 9.48 0.77
N SER A 404 19.25 9.27 -0.02
CA SER A 404 19.17 9.39 -1.47
C SER A 404 19.65 8.09 -2.06
N TRP A 405 19.00 7.70 -3.15
CA TRP A 405 19.34 6.47 -3.83
C TRP A 405 19.55 6.76 -5.30
N HIS A 406 20.50 6.08 -5.91
CA HIS A 406 20.77 6.23 -7.34
C HIS A 406 21.09 4.87 -7.94
N ALA A 407 20.71 4.65 -9.20
CA ALA A 407 21.39 3.59 -9.94
C ALA A 407 22.81 4.00 -10.24
N GLN A 408 23.69 3.04 -10.04
CA GLN A 408 24.99 3.03 -10.68
C GLN A 408 25.13 1.69 -11.41
N GLY A 409 25.09 1.75 -12.74
CA GLY A 409 25.05 0.56 -13.59
C GLY A 409 23.82 -0.31 -13.30
N LYS A 410 24.05 -1.58 -12.93
CA LYS A 410 23.00 -2.56 -12.61
C LYS A 410 22.62 -2.60 -11.12
N GLN A 411 23.27 -1.79 -10.29
CA GLN A 411 23.01 -1.73 -8.85
C GLN A 411 22.28 -0.44 -8.48
N PHE A 412 21.58 -0.49 -7.35
CA PHE A 412 20.94 0.66 -6.75
C PHE A 412 21.63 0.92 -5.42
N LEU A 413 22.12 2.11 -5.16
CA LEU A 413 23.01 2.38 -4.02
C LEU A 413 22.44 3.50 -3.16
N LEU A 414 22.73 3.49 -1.85
CA LEU A 414 22.51 4.62 -0.95
C LEU A 414 23.58 5.68 -1.20
N CYS A 415 23.25 6.76 -1.91
CA CYS A 415 24.21 7.80 -2.30
C CYS A 415 24.02 9.15 -1.59
N PRO A 416 23.70 9.24 -0.29
CA PRO A 416 23.79 10.54 0.37
C PRO A 416 25.28 10.93 0.45
N PRO A 417 25.64 12.24 0.44
CA PRO A 417 27.04 12.67 0.58
C PRO A 417 27.73 12.14 1.84
N SER A 418 26.94 11.87 2.88
CA SER A 418 27.35 11.12 4.07
C SER A 418 26.30 10.11 4.47
N LEU A 419 26.70 8.90 4.88
CA LEU A 419 25.78 7.81 5.20
C LEU A 419 25.95 7.33 6.64
N SER A 420 24.88 7.44 7.42
CA SER A 420 24.70 6.74 8.68
C SER A 420 23.28 6.22 8.80
N ILE A 421 23.12 4.91 8.99
CA ILE A 421 21.84 4.25 9.17
C ILE A 421 21.85 3.39 10.44
N SER A 422 20.71 3.28 11.11
CA SER A 422 20.61 2.46 12.32
C SER A 422 19.26 1.79 12.50
N LYS A 423 19.26 0.60 13.10
CA LYS A 423 18.06 -0.15 13.49
C LYS A 423 18.15 -0.51 14.96
N ARG A 424 17.16 -0.07 15.74
CA ARG A 424 17.02 -0.37 17.18
C ARG A 424 16.09 -1.56 17.38
N GLY A 425 16.15 -2.20 18.55
CA GLY A 425 15.17 -3.23 18.88
C GLY A 425 15.57 -4.65 18.45
N VAL A 426 16.81 -4.87 17.98
CA VAL A 426 17.21 -6.17 17.42
C VAL A 426 17.55 -7.12 18.56
N ARG A 427 16.83 -8.24 18.65
CA ARG A 427 17.11 -9.29 19.64
C ARG A 427 18.29 -10.15 19.18
N TYR A 428 19.43 -10.01 19.83
CA TYR A 428 20.68 -10.67 19.42
C TYR A 428 21.27 -11.49 20.57
N ASP A 429 21.59 -12.76 20.30
CA ASP A 429 22.26 -13.68 21.22
C ASP A 429 23.65 -14.01 20.68
N SER A 430 24.67 -13.34 21.25
CA SER A 430 26.05 -13.50 20.82
C SER A 430 26.66 -14.85 21.22
N SER A 431 26.10 -15.53 22.23
CA SER A 431 26.56 -16.85 22.65
C SER A 431 26.24 -17.92 21.61
N ARG A 432 25.13 -17.75 20.89
CA ARG A 432 24.67 -18.65 19.83
C ARG A 432 25.20 -18.26 18.45
N TYR A 433 25.31 -16.96 18.18
CA TYR A 433 25.70 -16.44 16.86
C TYR A 433 26.85 -15.41 16.98
N PRO A 434 28.05 -15.82 17.40
CA PRO A 434 29.14 -14.90 17.73
C PRO A 434 29.74 -14.17 16.52
N PHE A 435 29.47 -14.64 15.31
CA PHE A 435 30.00 -14.03 14.10
C PHE A 435 28.95 -13.15 13.43
N ILE A 436 29.31 -11.91 13.14
CA ILE A 436 28.46 -10.98 12.38
C ILE A 436 29.05 -10.81 10.99
N ALA A 437 28.30 -11.21 9.98
CA ALA A 437 28.65 -11.09 8.57
C ALA A 437 27.85 -9.97 7.90
N VAL A 438 28.50 -9.16 7.09
CA VAL A 438 27.88 -8.07 6.31
C VAL A 438 28.30 -8.20 4.87
N LYS A 439 27.34 -8.25 3.94
CA LYS A 439 27.60 -8.22 2.50
C LYS A 439 27.40 -6.81 1.97
N ILE A 440 28.48 -6.23 1.45
CA ILE A 440 28.53 -4.89 0.89
C ILE A 440 28.84 -4.99 -0.60
N SER A 441 27.82 -4.91 -1.45
CA SER A 441 27.93 -5.03 -2.90
C SER A 441 28.60 -3.84 -3.57
N HIS A 442 28.65 -2.70 -2.89
CA HIS A 442 29.40 -1.53 -3.30
C HIS A 442 29.84 -0.74 -2.06
N LEU A 443 31.15 -0.48 -1.95
CA LEU A 443 31.75 0.33 -0.91
C LEU A 443 32.40 1.54 -1.59
N PRO A 444 32.10 2.78 -1.17
CA PRO A 444 32.60 3.97 -1.83
C PRO A 444 34.10 4.14 -1.56
N SER A 445 34.81 4.83 -2.44
CA SER A 445 36.26 5.02 -2.35
C SER A 445 36.67 5.82 -1.10
N SER A 446 35.81 6.74 -0.67
CA SER A 446 35.90 7.45 0.60
C SER A 446 34.86 6.87 1.56
N HIS A 447 35.33 6.24 2.65
CA HIS A 447 34.48 5.81 3.76
C HIS A 447 35.25 5.69 5.07
N GLN A 448 34.52 5.67 6.19
CA GLN A 448 35.08 5.31 7.49
C GLN A 448 35.28 3.79 7.57
N GLY A 449 36.48 3.33 7.93
CA GLY A 449 36.75 1.90 8.14
C GLY A 449 36.09 1.30 9.39
N ARG A 450 35.53 2.12 10.28
CA ARG A 450 34.84 1.68 11.51
C ARG A 450 33.32 1.82 11.36
N TRP A 451 32.79 1.26 10.28
CA TRP A 451 31.43 1.53 9.83
C TRP A 451 30.37 0.69 10.54
N LEU A 452 30.67 -0.46 11.13
CA LEU A 452 29.69 -1.26 11.88
C LEU A 452 29.83 -1.02 13.39
N ARG A 453 28.70 -0.74 14.04
CA ARG A 453 28.63 -0.56 15.49
C ARG A 453 27.41 -1.26 16.06
N LEU A 454 27.60 -2.01 17.14
CA LEU A 454 26.52 -2.52 17.97
C LEU A 454 26.46 -1.75 19.29
N SER A 455 25.28 -1.50 19.82
CA SER A 455 25.11 -0.87 21.13
C SER A 455 23.93 -1.39 21.92
N TYR A 456 24.10 -1.43 23.25
CA TYR A 456 23.06 -1.67 24.25
C TYR A 456 23.51 -1.08 25.59
N SER A 457 22.61 -1.02 26.58
CA SER A 457 22.94 -0.45 27.88
C SER A 457 23.57 -1.47 28.82
N VAL A 458 24.71 -1.12 29.43
CA VAL A 458 25.34 -1.85 30.54
C VAL A 458 25.22 -0.98 31.78
N ASN A 459 24.65 -1.52 32.86
CA ASN A 459 24.41 -0.78 34.11
C ASN A 459 23.72 0.59 33.87
N SER A 460 22.70 0.60 33.01
CA SER A 460 21.93 1.80 32.62
C SER A 460 22.70 2.86 31.80
N ALA A 461 23.95 2.60 31.41
CA ALA A 461 24.72 3.47 30.53
C ALA A 461 24.86 2.85 29.13
N PRO A 462 24.71 3.62 28.04
CA PRO A 462 24.90 3.10 26.69
C PRO A 462 26.37 2.76 26.44
N GLU A 463 26.62 1.56 25.93
CA GLU A 463 27.93 1.10 25.51
C GLU A 463 27.97 0.74 24.02
N TYR A 464 29.15 0.89 23.41
CA TYR A 464 29.32 0.81 21.97
C TYR A 464 30.47 -0.12 21.60
N TRP A 465 30.17 -1.19 20.85
CA TRP A 465 31.14 -2.10 20.25
C TRP A 465 31.28 -1.73 18.78
N THR A 466 32.36 -1.00 18.47
CA THR A 466 32.63 -0.50 17.11
C THR A 466 33.63 -1.42 16.41
N LEU A 467 33.20 -2.06 15.34
CA LEU A 467 33.93 -3.06 14.60
C LEU A 467 34.75 -2.40 13.47
N ASP A 468 36.05 -2.68 13.44
CA ASP A 468 36.98 -2.14 12.44
C ASP A 468 37.06 -3.09 11.24
N GLU A 469 36.81 -2.57 10.04
CA GLU A 469 36.89 -3.29 8.77
C GLU A 469 38.23 -4.03 8.60
N LYS A 470 39.33 -3.46 9.12
CA LYS A 470 40.66 -4.07 9.04
C LYS A 470 40.77 -5.35 9.87
N GLU A 471 39.92 -5.52 10.88
CA GLU A 471 39.84 -6.72 11.72
C GLU A 471 38.85 -7.75 11.18
N ALA A 472 38.10 -7.42 10.12
CA ALA A 472 37.15 -8.33 9.52
C ALA A 472 37.86 -9.50 8.81
N CYS A 473 37.37 -10.71 9.03
CA CYS A 473 37.69 -11.85 8.19
C CYS A 473 36.91 -11.72 6.88
N ARG A 474 37.63 -11.68 5.76
CA ARG A 474 37.04 -11.63 4.41
C ARG A 474 36.80 -13.05 3.93
N VAL A 475 35.53 -13.41 3.75
CA VAL A 475 35.12 -14.73 3.26
C VAL A 475 34.78 -14.74 1.77
N ASP A 476 34.52 -13.56 1.19
CA ASP A 476 34.41 -13.28 -0.25
C ASP A 476 34.81 -11.81 -0.50
N LYS A 477 34.82 -11.36 -1.76
CA LYS A 477 35.15 -10.00 -2.21
C LYS A 477 34.25 -8.91 -1.63
N ASP A 478 33.07 -9.25 -1.13
CA ASP A 478 32.06 -8.31 -0.66
C ASP A 478 31.52 -8.66 0.73
N ILE A 479 32.01 -9.74 1.36
CA ILE A 479 31.53 -10.18 2.68
C ILE A 479 32.59 -9.95 3.77
N TYR A 480 32.22 -9.16 4.78
CA TYR A 480 33.01 -8.85 5.96
C TYR A 480 32.46 -9.61 7.16
N VAL A 481 33.30 -10.39 7.86
CA VAL A 481 32.86 -11.16 9.03
C VAL A 481 33.66 -10.78 10.27
N PHE A 482 32.94 -10.47 11.35
CA PHE A 482 33.53 -10.05 12.61
C PHE A 482 33.19 -11.03 13.72
N ASP A 483 34.16 -11.31 14.60
CA ASP A 483 33.94 -12.11 15.81
C ASP A 483 33.68 -11.18 17.00
N ILE A 484 32.41 -11.05 17.40
CA ILE A 484 32.00 -10.06 18.41
C ILE A 484 32.65 -10.31 19.78
N ARG A 485 33.06 -11.56 20.07
CA ARG A 485 33.68 -11.95 21.33
C ARG A 485 35.06 -11.31 21.52
N LYS A 486 35.70 -10.92 20.41
CA LYS A 486 37.01 -10.26 20.39
C LYS A 486 36.89 -8.73 20.53
N VAL A 487 35.69 -8.19 20.35
CA VAL A 487 35.45 -6.75 20.42
C VAL A 487 35.18 -6.35 21.88
N ARG A 488 35.65 -5.17 22.26
CA ARG A 488 35.34 -4.54 23.55
C ARG A 488 34.64 -3.21 23.31
N SER A 489 33.81 -2.80 24.25
CA SER A 489 33.12 -1.53 24.17
C SER A 489 34.09 -0.35 24.33
N ASN A 490 33.57 0.86 24.14
CA ASN A 490 34.27 2.11 24.49
C ASN A 490 34.73 2.19 25.96
N ASN A 491 34.15 1.40 26.87
CA ASN A 491 34.56 1.30 28.28
C ASN A 491 35.30 -0.02 28.60
N HIS A 492 35.79 -0.72 27.57
CA HIS A 492 36.49 -2.00 27.68
C HIS A 492 35.64 -3.20 28.17
N THR A 493 34.31 -3.11 28.12
CA THR A 493 33.41 -4.20 28.51
C THR A 493 33.32 -5.27 27.41
N PRO A 494 33.37 -6.58 27.74
CA PRO A 494 33.05 -7.63 26.77
C PRO A 494 31.60 -7.59 26.33
N PHE A 495 31.31 -8.06 25.11
CA PHE A 495 29.93 -8.22 24.65
C PHE A 495 29.23 -9.30 25.50
N SER A 496 27.96 -9.08 25.84
CA SER A 496 27.15 -9.98 26.67
C SER A 496 27.04 -11.38 26.07
N ASP A 497 27.14 -12.41 26.91
CA ASP A 497 26.87 -13.81 26.57
C ASP A 497 25.39 -14.17 26.68
N ARG A 498 24.52 -13.18 26.90
CA ARG A 498 23.07 -13.33 26.95
C ARG A 498 22.43 -12.65 25.74
N GLN A 499 21.15 -12.95 25.55
CA GLN A 499 20.34 -12.28 24.54
C GLN A 499 20.09 -10.83 24.95
N GLU A 500 20.56 -9.90 24.14
CA GLU A 500 20.41 -8.46 24.35
C GLU A 500 19.44 -7.85 23.34
N ASN A 501 18.91 -6.68 23.70
CA ASN A 501 18.20 -5.81 22.78
C ASN A 501 19.19 -4.77 22.23
N VAL A 502 19.70 -5.01 21.03
CA VAL A 502 20.79 -4.24 20.43
C VAL A 502 20.29 -3.23 19.41
N THR A 503 21.05 -2.14 19.29
CA THR A 503 21.00 -1.24 18.14
C THR A 503 22.14 -1.61 17.19
N ILE A 504 21.82 -1.81 15.92
CA ILE A 504 22.79 -1.94 14.83
C ILE A 504 22.94 -0.57 14.19
N GLU A 505 24.16 -0.11 14.00
CA GLU A 505 24.48 1.12 13.27
C GLU A 505 25.52 0.85 12.19
N LEU A 506 25.27 1.40 11.02
CA LEU A 506 26.14 1.39 9.86
C LEU A 506 26.48 2.84 9.47
N ASN A 507 27.68 3.31 9.82
CA ASN A 507 28.13 4.68 9.63
C ASN A 507 29.39 4.72 8.74
N PHE A 508 29.18 5.00 7.45
CA PHE A 508 30.26 5.07 6.46
C PHE A 508 30.91 6.47 6.40
N GLY A 509 30.41 7.45 7.16
CA GLY A 509 30.90 8.82 7.13
C GLY A 509 30.67 9.49 5.77
N GLN A 510 31.65 10.27 5.29
CA GLN A 510 31.59 10.95 3.98
C GLN A 510 31.83 9.95 2.85
N THR A 511 30.83 9.78 1.99
CA THR A 511 30.85 8.86 0.83
C THR A 511 30.97 9.59 -0.51
N ASN A 512 30.93 10.92 -0.49
CA ASN A 512 30.96 11.79 -1.68
C ASN A 512 29.88 11.47 -2.72
N GLY A 513 28.80 10.80 -2.32
CA GLY A 513 27.72 10.38 -3.24
C GLY A 513 28.07 9.19 -4.13
N GLU A 514 29.21 8.52 -3.92
CA GLU A 514 29.57 7.31 -4.67
C GLU A 514 28.60 6.15 -4.43
N GLY A 515 27.89 6.16 -3.31
CA GLY A 515 26.90 5.15 -2.99
C GLY A 515 27.41 4.08 -2.03
N VAL A 516 26.50 3.43 -1.31
CA VAL A 516 26.80 2.22 -0.53
C VAL A 516 25.73 1.18 -0.81
N GLY A 517 26.15 -0.04 -1.13
CA GLY A 517 25.26 -1.18 -1.33
C GLY A 517 25.41 -2.17 -0.18
N ILE A 518 24.46 -2.21 0.77
CA ILE A 518 24.44 -3.17 1.89
C ILE A 518 23.35 -4.22 1.62
N GLU A 519 23.72 -5.34 1.00
CA GLU A 519 22.74 -6.37 0.64
C GLU A 519 22.13 -7.02 1.88
N TRP A 520 22.96 -7.40 2.85
CA TRP A 520 22.50 -8.03 4.08
C TRP A 520 23.47 -7.95 5.25
N ILE A 521 22.92 -8.10 6.45
CA ILE A 521 23.62 -8.30 7.73
C ILE A 521 23.09 -9.59 8.35
N ARG A 522 23.99 -10.49 8.76
CA ARG A 522 23.66 -11.79 9.34
C ARG A 522 24.49 -12.05 10.58
N SER A 523 23.91 -12.66 11.62
CA SER A 523 24.71 -13.36 12.62
C SER A 523 24.66 -14.87 12.39
N VAL A 524 25.79 -15.54 12.59
CA VAL A 524 25.94 -16.99 12.35
C VAL A 524 26.71 -17.66 13.47
N ALA A 525 26.45 -18.96 13.67
CA ALA A 525 27.14 -19.76 14.67
C ALA A 525 28.54 -20.16 14.19
N ASP A 526 28.67 -20.44 12.89
CA ASP A 526 29.91 -20.83 12.23
C ASP A 526 30.19 -19.98 10.98
N LEU A 527 31.46 -19.65 10.75
CA LEU A 527 31.94 -18.95 9.55
C LEU A 527 31.61 -19.71 8.25
N ALA A 528 31.49 -21.04 8.30
CA ALA A 528 31.11 -21.87 7.15
C ALA A 528 29.68 -21.57 6.64
N GLU A 529 28.77 -21.11 7.51
CA GLU A 529 27.39 -20.77 7.12
C GLU A 529 27.30 -19.56 6.20
N VAL A 530 28.36 -18.74 6.15
CA VAL A 530 28.45 -17.54 5.31
C VAL A 530 28.95 -17.90 3.90
N LYS A 531 29.74 -18.96 3.75
CA LYS A 531 30.38 -19.35 2.48
C LYS A 531 29.45 -20.09 1.51
N GLY A 532 28.29 -20.55 1.98
CA GLY A 532 27.33 -21.35 1.20
C GLY A 532 26.08 -20.59 0.73
N LYS A 533 26.07 -19.27 0.81
CA LYS A 533 24.96 -18.37 0.46
C LYS A 533 25.47 -17.25 -0.42
#